data_AF-A0A2V9AM13-F1
#
_entry.id   AF-A0A2V9AM13-F1
#
_cell.length_a   1.000
_cell.length_b   1.000
_cell.length_c   1.000
_cell.angle_alpha   90.00
_cell.angle_beta   90.00
_cell.angle_gamma   90.00
#
_symmetry.space_group_name_H-M   'P 1'
#
loop_
_entity.id
_entity.type
_entity.pdbx_description
1 polymer ?
#
loop_
_entity_poly.entity_id
_entity_poly.type
_entity_poly.pdbx_seq_one_letter_code
_entity_poly.pdbx_strand_id
1 'polypeptide(L)'
;MANGTYTVTPSNTGYTFSPGSQSVTLSGSNVTGVNFTATAQVAHSVTLSWAAGTSTVVGYNIYRSSVSGGPYTRMNSSLITVLTYSDTTVLAGHVYYYVATLVNSSNVESSYSNELSATIPTP
;
A
#
# COMPACT_ATOMS: atom_id res chain seq x y z
N MET A 1 6.18 -15.47 -35.33
CA MET A 1 6.53 -15.45 -33.90
C MET A 1 7.60 -16.51 -33.70
N ALA A 2 8.69 -16.20 -32.98
CA ALA A 2 9.79 -17.15 -32.80
C ALA A 2 9.41 -18.24 -31.79
N ASN A 3 9.87 -19.47 -32.00
CA ASN A 3 9.80 -20.50 -30.96
C ASN A 3 10.68 -20.06 -29.78
N GLY A 4 10.20 -20.27 -28.56
CA GLY A 4 10.89 -19.79 -27.36
C GLY A 4 10.07 -19.93 -26.09
N THR A 5 10.72 -19.71 -24.95
CA THR A 5 10.09 -19.70 -23.63
C THR A 5 9.67 -18.29 -23.27
N TYR A 6 8.42 -18.13 -22.87
CA TYR A 6 7.79 -16.87 -22.49
C TYR A 6 7.29 -16.93 -21.06
N THR A 7 7.43 -15.84 -20.31
CA THR A 7 6.82 -15.70 -18.98
C THR A 7 5.49 -14.98 -19.11
N VAL A 8 4.43 -15.59 -18.59
CA VAL A 8 3.08 -15.02 -18.50
C VAL A 8 2.83 -14.60 -17.06
N THR A 9 2.52 -13.32 -16.86
CA THR A 9 2.22 -12.72 -15.56
C THR A 9 0.86 -12.03 -15.65
N PRO A 10 -0.22 -12.56 -15.04
CA PRO A 10 -1.50 -11.88 -15.02
C PRO A 10 -1.44 -10.64 -14.12
N SER A 11 -2.23 -9.63 -14.45
CA SER A 11 -2.40 -8.45 -13.61
C SER A 11 -3.84 -7.95 -13.70
N ASN A 12 -4.45 -7.68 -12.54
CA ASN A 12 -5.75 -7.05 -12.42
C ASN A 12 -5.82 -6.35 -11.05
N THR A 13 -6.19 -5.07 -11.03
CA THR A 13 -6.27 -4.29 -9.80
C THR A 13 -7.32 -4.88 -8.85
N GLY A 14 -6.97 -5.03 -7.57
CA GLY A 14 -7.86 -5.61 -6.56
C GLY A 14 -7.91 -7.13 -6.56
N TYR A 15 -7.03 -7.82 -7.29
CA TYR A 15 -6.90 -9.28 -7.27
C TYR A 15 -5.45 -9.71 -7.05
N THR A 16 -5.27 -10.80 -6.31
CA THR A 16 -4.01 -11.55 -6.29
C THR A 16 -4.15 -12.80 -7.17
N PHE A 17 -3.08 -13.20 -7.84
CA PHE A 17 -3.06 -14.36 -8.72
C PHE A 17 -2.15 -15.45 -8.18
N SER A 18 -2.61 -16.70 -8.27
CA SER A 18 -1.82 -17.89 -7.96
C SER A 18 -1.89 -18.90 -9.11
N PRO A 19 -0.75 -19.35 -9.66
CA PRO A 19 0.61 -18.86 -9.39
C PRO A 19 0.80 -17.39 -9.83
N GLY A 20 1.81 -16.68 -9.32
CA GLY A 20 2.06 -15.28 -9.70
C GLY A 20 2.55 -15.11 -11.14
N SER A 21 3.19 -16.14 -11.71
CA SER A 21 3.61 -16.19 -13.11
C SER A 21 3.78 -17.65 -13.55
N GLN A 22 3.77 -17.89 -14.86
CA GLN A 22 4.04 -19.21 -15.44
C GLN A 22 4.92 -19.07 -16.69
N SER A 23 5.83 -20.02 -16.88
CA SER A 23 6.64 -20.12 -18.09
C SER A 23 5.96 -21.01 -19.13
N VAL A 24 5.96 -20.57 -20.38
CA VAL A 24 5.27 -21.20 -21.50
C VAL A 24 6.23 -21.36 -22.66
N THR A 25 6.42 -22.57 -23.18
CA THR A 25 7.30 -22.82 -24.33
C THR A 25 6.50 -22.95 -25.62
N LEU A 26 6.70 -22.04 -26.57
CA LEU A 26 6.11 -22.12 -27.90
C LEU A 26 7.01 -22.92 -28.85
N SER A 27 6.46 -24.01 -29.40
CA SER A 27 7.16 -24.90 -30.36
C SER A 27 6.29 -25.13 -31.61
N GLY A 28 5.93 -24.06 -32.32
CA GLY A 28 5.15 -24.12 -33.56
C GLY A 28 3.65 -24.39 -33.40
N SER A 29 3.12 -24.38 -32.17
CA SER A 29 1.68 -24.51 -31.89
C SER A 29 1.27 -23.63 -30.71
N ASN A 30 -0.04 -23.34 -30.61
CA ASN A 30 -0.62 -22.62 -29.47
C ASN A 30 -0.50 -23.47 -28.20
N VAL A 31 0.01 -22.87 -27.12
CA VAL A 31 -0.02 -23.50 -25.80
C VAL A 31 -1.30 -23.08 -25.10
N THR A 32 -2.04 -24.06 -24.60
CA THR A 32 -3.27 -23.89 -23.81
C THR A 32 -3.03 -24.39 -22.38
N GLY A 33 -3.97 -24.14 -21.46
CA GLY A 33 -3.88 -24.63 -20.08
C GLY A 33 -2.99 -23.80 -19.15
N VAL A 34 -2.60 -22.59 -19.57
CA VAL A 34 -1.92 -21.62 -18.70
C VAL A 34 -2.96 -20.94 -17.81
N ASN A 35 -3.28 -21.58 -16.69
CA ASN A 35 -4.39 -21.19 -15.83
C ASN A 35 -3.90 -20.45 -14.59
N PHE A 36 -4.65 -19.44 -14.16
CA PHE A 36 -4.40 -18.69 -12.94
C PHE A 36 -5.69 -18.63 -12.11
N THR A 37 -5.55 -18.72 -10.79
CA THR A 37 -6.66 -18.43 -9.87
C THR A 37 -6.54 -16.98 -9.42
N ALA A 38 -7.62 -16.22 -9.54
CA ALA A 38 -7.72 -14.85 -9.05
C ALA A 38 -8.50 -14.82 -7.74
N THR A 39 -7.94 -14.22 -6.70
CA THR A 39 -8.61 -13.99 -5.41
C THR A 39 -8.84 -12.50 -5.25
N ALA A 40 -10.09 -12.09 -5.01
CA ALA A 40 -10.43 -10.69 -4.78
C ALA A 40 -9.84 -10.21 -3.46
N GLN A 41 -9.23 -9.04 -3.48
CA GLN A 41 -8.76 -8.35 -2.27
C GLN A 41 -9.93 -7.62 -1.63
N VAL A 42 -10.14 -7.85 -0.33
CA VAL A 42 -11.23 -7.19 0.41
C VAL A 42 -10.71 -5.87 0.97
N ALA A 43 -11.17 -4.76 0.38
CA ALA A 43 -10.80 -3.41 0.79
C ALA A 43 -11.41 -3.05 2.15
N HIS A 44 -10.67 -2.26 2.92
CA HIS A 44 -11.07 -1.67 4.20
C HIS A 44 -10.63 -0.20 4.26
N SER A 45 -10.92 0.45 5.39
CA SER A 45 -10.39 1.78 5.69
C SER A 45 -9.83 1.87 7.10
N VAL A 46 -8.74 2.61 7.27
CA VAL A 46 -8.22 3.04 8.58
C VAL A 46 -8.37 4.55 8.69
N THR A 47 -9.02 5.01 9.76
CA THR A 47 -9.06 6.44 10.11
C THR A 47 -8.04 6.72 11.20
N LEU A 48 -7.08 7.59 10.89
CA LEU A 48 -6.09 8.11 11.81
C LEU A 48 -6.59 9.44 12.37
N SER A 49 -6.39 9.66 13.67
CA SER A 49 -6.63 10.95 14.32
C SER A 49 -5.49 11.26 15.28
N TRP A 50 -5.18 12.55 15.45
CA TRP A 50 -4.08 12.99 16.30
C TRP A 50 -4.39 14.35 16.95
N ALA A 51 -3.66 14.69 18.00
CA ALA A 51 -3.75 15.99 18.64
C ALA A 51 -2.98 17.05 17.84
N ALA A 52 -3.45 18.30 17.90
CA ALA A 52 -2.73 19.40 17.27
C ALA A 52 -1.33 19.61 17.90
N GLY A 53 -0.35 19.95 17.08
CA GLY A 53 0.97 20.38 17.56
C GLY A 53 0.89 21.68 18.35
N THR A 54 1.87 21.91 19.24
CA THR A 54 1.93 23.07 20.14
C THR A 54 2.56 24.32 19.52
N SER A 55 3.15 24.19 18.33
CA SER A 55 3.80 25.28 17.58
C SER A 55 2.99 25.68 16.34
N THR A 56 3.49 26.66 15.57
CA THR A 56 2.91 27.08 14.28
C THR A 56 3.06 25.98 13.22
N VAL A 57 2.15 25.00 13.28
CA VAL A 57 2.03 23.90 12.32
C VAL A 57 1.17 24.34 11.14
N VAL A 58 1.68 24.18 9.92
CA VAL A 58 0.93 24.44 8.67
C VAL A 58 0.31 23.18 8.09
N GLY A 59 0.68 22.00 8.60
CA GLY A 59 -0.03 20.75 8.35
C GLY A 59 0.77 19.52 8.73
N TYR A 60 0.27 18.36 8.31
CA TYR A 60 0.81 17.04 8.66
C TYR A 60 1.08 16.20 7.42
N ASN A 61 2.12 15.38 7.48
CA ASN A 61 2.32 14.26 6.56
C ASN A 61 2.06 12.95 7.28
N ILE A 62 1.39 12.04 6.59
CA ILE A 62 1.13 10.68 7.05
C ILE A 62 2.00 9.72 6.27
N TYR A 63 2.60 8.79 6.98
CA TYR A 63 3.43 7.75 6.41
C TYR A 63 2.91 6.38 6.81
N ARG A 64 3.11 5.40 5.93
CA ARG A 64 2.71 4.01 6.15
C ARG A 64 3.82 3.03 5.79
N SER A 65 3.91 1.93 6.52
CA SER A 65 4.68 0.75 6.15
C SER A 65 3.86 -0.53 6.37
N SER A 66 4.24 -1.61 5.69
CA SER A 66 3.80 -2.98 6.01
C SER A 66 4.76 -3.71 6.95
N VAL A 67 5.85 -3.04 7.37
CA VAL A 67 6.89 -3.58 8.26
C VAL A 67 7.03 -2.65 9.46
N SER A 68 7.03 -3.22 10.68
CA SER A 68 7.22 -2.42 11.90
C SER A 68 8.62 -1.79 11.88
N GLY A 69 8.69 -0.50 12.20
CA GLY A 69 9.90 0.30 12.12
C GLY A 69 10.22 0.84 10.72
N GLY A 70 9.44 0.49 9.70
CA GLY A 70 9.59 0.97 8.33
C GLY A 70 10.38 0.04 7.39
N PRO A 71 10.82 0.54 6.22
CA PRO A 71 10.75 1.93 5.76
C PRO A 71 9.31 2.41 5.57
N TYR A 72 9.05 3.68 5.90
CA TYR A 72 7.74 4.28 5.71
C TYR A 72 7.67 5.09 4.42
N THR A 73 6.52 5.05 3.77
CA THR A 73 6.23 5.83 2.55
C THR A 73 5.16 6.87 2.85
N ARG A 74 5.39 8.10 2.38
CA ARG A 74 4.41 9.20 2.53
C ARG A 74 3.15 8.91 1.72
N MET A 75 2.00 9.09 2.34
CA MET A 75 0.69 8.74 1.79
C MET A 75 -0.02 9.94 1.13
N ASN A 76 0.12 11.14 1.70
CA ASN A 76 -0.55 12.35 1.25
C ASN A 76 0.32 13.18 0.28
N SER A 77 -0.25 13.69 -0.81
CA SER A 77 0.46 14.54 -1.79
C SER A 77 0.57 16.01 -1.35
N SER A 78 -0.37 16.50 -0.55
CA SER A 78 -0.39 17.84 0.03
C SER A 78 -0.53 17.77 1.54
N LEU A 79 -0.07 18.80 2.25
CA LEU A 79 -0.17 18.87 3.72
C LEU A 79 -1.63 18.77 4.18
N ILE A 80 -1.87 17.94 5.18
CA ILE A 80 -3.18 17.79 5.79
C ILE A 80 -3.31 18.87 6.86
N THR A 81 -4.35 19.70 6.79
CA THR A 81 -4.58 20.80 7.75
C THR A 81 -5.60 20.48 8.83
N VAL A 82 -6.36 19.39 8.65
CA VAL A 82 -7.25 18.82 9.66
C VAL A 82 -6.52 17.78 10.52
N LEU A 83 -7.15 17.32 11.59
CA LEU A 83 -6.56 16.38 12.56
C LEU A 83 -6.95 14.92 12.31
N THR A 84 -7.30 14.60 11.06
CA THR A 84 -7.75 13.26 10.65
C THR A 84 -7.25 12.90 9.27
N TYR A 85 -6.97 11.61 9.03
CA TYR A 85 -6.65 11.06 7.71
C TYR A 85 -7.31 9.70 7.51
N SER A 86 -7.86 9.45 6.32
CA SER A 86 -8.49 8.17 5.97
C SER A 86 -7.64 7.44 4.92
N ASP A 87 -7.07 6.30 5.30
CA ASP A 87 -6.43 5.38 4.37
C ASP A 87 -7.44 4.32 3.90
N THR A 88 -7.91 4.45 2.66
CA THR A 88 -8.89 3.55 2.03
C THR A 88 -8.23 2.46 1.17
N THR A 89 -6.91 2.33 1.24
CA THR A 89 -6.13 1.40 0.40
C THR A 89 -5.66 0.18 1.16
N VAL A 90 -6.09 0.03 2.41
CA VAL A 90 -5.77 -1.11 3.27
C VAL A 90 -6.60 -2.33 2.87
N LEU A 91 -5.99 -3.50 3.02
CA LEU A 91 -6.58 -4.78 2.62
C LEU A 91 -6.75 -5.70 3.83
N ALA A 92 -7.82 -6.49 3.83
CA ALA A 92 -8.10 -7.49 4.86
C ALA A 92 -6.92 -8.44 5.10
N GLY A 93 -6.66 -8.80 6.37
CA GLY A 93 -5.60 -9.72 6.76
C GLY A 93 -4.19 -9.14 6.75
N HIS A 94 -4.02 -7.86 6.41
CA HIS A 94 -2.73 -7.17 6.52
C HIS A 94 -2.61 -6.37 7.82
N VAL A 95 -1.36 -6.16 8.24
CA VAL A 95 -1.01 -5.21 9.31
C VAL A 95 -0.28 -4.04 8.66
N TYR A 96 -0.69 -2.83 9.00
CA TYR A 96 -0.07 -1.59 8.55
C TYR A 96 0.42 -0.78 9.75
N TYR A 97 1.54 -0.11 9.57
CA TYR A 97 2.18 0.73 10.57
C TYR A 97 2.19 2.16 10.10
N TYR A 98 1.71 3.07 10.94
CA TYR A 98 1.57 4.48 10.62
C TYR A 98 2.40 5.36 11.55
N VAL A 99 3.01 6.37 10.96
CA VAL A 99 3.63 7.49 11.69
C VAL A 99 3.21 8.80 11.02
N ALA A 100 3.18 9.86 11.82
CA ALA A 100 2.91 11.21 11.34
C ALA A 100 4.09 12.12 11.64
N THR A 101 4.22 13.17 10.84
CA THR A 101 5.08 14.32 11.12
C THR A 101 4.23 15.58 11.07
N LEU A 102 4.72 16.63 11.73
CA LEU A 102 4.21 17.98 11.54
C LEU A 102 5.14 18.76 10.61
N VAL A 103 4.60 19.75 9.93
CA VAL A 103 5.34 20.70 9.10
C VAL A 103 5.08 22.10 9.60
N ASN A 104 6.13 22.89 9.82
CA ASN A 104 6.02 24.27 10.30
C ASN A 104 5.93 25.28 9.14
N SER A 105 5.71 26.55 9.45
CA SER A 105 5.61 27.63 8.45
C SER A 105 6.86 27.86 7.60
N SER A 106 8.02 27.34 8.00
CA SER A 106 9.26 27.34 7.22
C SER A 106 9.41 26.10 6.35
N ASN A 107 8.36 25.28 6.23
CA ASN A 107 8.32 24.03 5.49
C ASN A 107 9.35 23.00 6.00
N VAL A 108 9.68 23.05 7.28
CA VAL A 108 10.53 22.06 7.97
C VAL A 108 9.63 20.99 8.58
N GLU A 109 9.97 19.74 8.29
CA GLU A 109 9.27 18.56 8.77
C GLU A 109 9.93 18.01 10.05
N SER A 110 9.11 17.58 11.01
CA SER A 110 9.58 16.97 12.25
C SER A 110 10.09 15.54 12.06
N SER A 111 10.68 14.98 13.11
CA SER A 111 10.80 13.53 13.27
C SER A 111 9.41 12.86 13.30
N TYR A 112 9.39 11.55 13.02
CA TYR A 112 8.18 10.73 13.14
C TYR A 112 7.62 10.72 14.56
N SER A 113 6.29 10.63 14.66
CA SER A 113 5.56 10.29 15.88
C SER A 113 5.91 8.89 16.38
N ASN A 114 5.27 8.47 17.49
CA ASN A 114 5.21 7.05 17.80
C ASN A 114 4.52 6.28 16.65
N GLU A 115 4.93 5.04 16.47
CA GLU A 115 4.31 4.12 15.51
C GLU A 115 2.95 3.66 16.04
N LEU A 116 1.94 3.66 15.16
CA LEU A 116 0.63 3.05 15.38
C LEU A 116 0.54 1.77 14.52
N SER A 117 0.17 0.65 15.14
CA SER A 117 -0.14 -0.59 14.43
C SER A 117 -1.65 -0.72 14.19
N ALA A 118 -2.02 -1.04 12.96
CA ALA A 118 -3.40 -1.31 12.55
C ALA A 118 -3.50 -2.69 11.90
N THR A 119 -4.17 -3.62 12.57
CA THR A 119 -4.51 -4.94 12.03
C THR A 119 -5.86 -4.86 11.33
N ILE A 120 -5.90 -5.21 10.04
CA ILE A 120 -7.13 -5.19 9.26
C ILE A 120 -7.81 -6.57 9.38
N PRO A 121 -9.08 -6.63 9.81
CA PRO A 121 -9.76 -7.90 10.02
C PRO A 121 -9.87 -8.69 8.72
N THR A 122 -9.81 -10.02 8.83
CA THR A 122 -10.21 -10.93 7.76
C THR A 122 -11.72 -11.17 7.85
N PRO A 123 -12.42 -11.31 6.72
CA PRO A 123 -13.77 -11.87 6.69
C PRO A 123 -13.83 -13.28 7.30
#